data_AF-A0A846L0J1-F1
#
_entry.id   AF-A0A846L0J1-F1
#
_cell.length_a   1.000
_cell.length_b   1.000
_cell.length_c   1.000
_cell.angle_alpha   90.00
_cell.angle_beta   90.00
_cell.angle_gamma   90.00
#
_symmetry.space_group_name_H-M   'P 1'
#
loop_
_entity.id
_entity.type
_entity.pdbx_description
1 polymer ?
#
loop_
_entity_poly.entity_id
_entity_poly.type
_entity_poly.pdbx_seq_one_letter_code
_entity_poly.pdbx_strand_id
1 'polypeptide(L)'
;MRVKYARGRTRTGTGLLPRDFKSHTLIGSSVTAAKTNNAFGTFVHAYPQRDYNKMRLSLLNDGAKQGVAGVAVKKGDIVSVFKHPRCEIRGVEGRLLPKALQDGGDHLDCFNGILPAMYANFGFEPVAKIRFNGDFAPIGWNHQRDGTPDIIFMAYNKNSEFARADSKTISEQIEKKITALEYSNNYDDAQNIQKKKIQEVNE
;
A
#
# COMPACT_ATOMS: atom_id res chain seq x y z
N MET A 1 -38.50 1.15 -46.33
CA MET A 1 -37.79 2.35 -45.82
C MET A 1 -36.30 2.22 -46.21
N ARG A 2 -35.71 3.26 -46.82
CA ARG A 2 -34.40 3.25 -47.53
C ARG A 2 -33.16 3.23 -46.61
N VAL A 3 -32.19 2.38 -46.97
CA VAL A 3 -30.71 2.53 -47.06
C VAL A 3 -30.02 3.68 -46.26
N LYS A 4 -28.95 3.34 -45.51
CA LYS A 4 -27.56 3.87 -45.71
C LYS A 4 -26.52 3.25 -44.76
N TYR A 5 -25.47 2.70 -45.37
CA TYR A 5 -24.16 2.42 -44.77
C TYR A 5 -23.46 3.71 -44.31
N ALA A 6 -22.76 3.68 -43.17
CA ALA A 6 -21.73 4.66 -42.83
C ALA A 6 -20.49 3.97 -42.22
N ARG A 7 -19.45 3.95 -43.07
CA ARG A 7 -17.99 3.82 -42.89
C ARG A 7 -17.45 3.75 -41.45
N GLY A 8 -16.52 2.82 -41.26
CA GLY A 8 -15.83 2.58 -40.00
C GLY A 8 -14.85 3.65 -39.55
N ARG A 9 -14.39 3.46 -38.31
CA ARG A 9 -13.11 3.93 -37.80
C ARG A 9 -12.53 2.83 -36.91
N THR A 10 -11.46 2.21 -37.40
CA THR A 10 -10.46 1.56 -36.56
C THR A 10 -9.81 2.61 -35.66
N ARG A 11 -9.75 2.38 -34.35
CA ARG A 11 -8.76 3.03 -33.47
C ARG A 11 -8.48 2.16 -32.25
N THR A 12 -7.40 1.40 -32.39
CA THR A 12 -6.31 1.21 -31.41
C THR A 12 -6.72 1.11 -29.94
N GLY A 13 -6.47 -0.06 -29.37
CA GLY A 13 -6.58 -0.34 -27.94
C GLY A 13 -5.84 0.70 -27.09
N THR A 14 -6.62 1.39 -26.27
CA THR A 14 -6.15 2.09 -25.08
C THR A 14 -6.93 1.47 -23.94
N GLY A 15 -6.24 0.67 -23.11
CA GLY A 15 -6.81 0.16 -21.87
C GLY A 15 -7.28 1.34 -21.03
N LEU A 16 -8.59 1.52 -20.93
CA LEU A 16 -9.18 2.52 -20.05
C LEU A 16 -8.80 2.16 -18.61
N LEU A 17 -8.11 3.08 -17.93
CA LEU A 17 -8.13 3.08 -16.46
C LEU A 17 -9.60 3.15 -16.01
N PRO A 18 -9.99 2.46 -14.92
CA PRO A 18 -11.31 2.66 -14.32
C PRO A 18 -11.53 4.16 -14.09
N ARG A 19 -12.77 4.65 -14.29
CA ARG A 19 -13.15 6.08 -14.29
C ARG A 19 -12.75 6.89 -13.04
N ASP A 20 -12.28 6.21 -11.99
CA ASP A 20 -11.99 6.77 -10.67
C ASP A 20 -10.51 7.13 -10.45
N PHE A 21 -9.59 6.72 -11.35
CA PHE A 21 -8.15 6.93 -11.17
C PHE A 21 -7.59 7.95 -12.17
N LYS A 22 -7.06 9.06 -11.68
CA LYS A 22 -6.32 10.06 -12.48
C LYS A 22 -4.82 9.95 -12.22
N SER A 23 -4.02 9.83 -13.29
CA SER A 23 -2.57 10.00 -13.23
C SER A 23 -2.23 11.48 -13.14
N HIS A 24 -1.76 11.97 -12.00
CA HIS A 24 -1.36 13.38 -11.86
C HIS A 24 -0.06 13.52 -11.05
N THR A 25 0.72 14.53 -11.43
CA THR A 25 1.89 15.14 -10.78
C THR A 25 1.65 15.62 -9.33
N LEU A 26 0.51 15.28 -8.72
CA LEU A 26 -0.03 15.82 -7.47
C LEU A 26 0.11 14.89 -6.25
N ILE A 27 0.59 13.64 -6.42
CA ILE A 27 0.72 12.71 -5.28
C ILE A 27 1.65 13.25 -4.21
N GLY A 28 2.79 13.88 -4.54
CA GLY A 28 3.71 14.40 -3.53
C GLY A 28 3.05 15.40 -2.59
N SER A 29 2.29 16.34 -3.15
CA SER A 29 1.50 17.33 -2.38
C SER A 29 0.37 16.67 -1.59
N SER A 30 -0.32 15.68 -2.16
CA SER A 30 -1.43 14.99 -1.50
C SER A 30 -0.98 14.10 -0.34
N VAL A 31 0.13 13.36 -0.49
CA VAL A 31 0.71 12.56 0.60
C VAL A 31 1.17 13.48 1.72
N THR A 32 1.88 14.56 1.37
CA THR A 32 2.33 15.55 2.37
C THR A 32 1.15 16.16 3.13
N ALA A 33 0.10 16.59 2.42
CA ALA A 33 -1.10 17.13 3.03
C ALA A 33 -1.83 16.10 3.91
N ALA A 34 -1.90 14.83 3.50
CA ALA A 34 -2.49 13.78 4.31
C ALA A 34 -1.67 13.53 5.59
N LYS A 35 -0.34 13.57 5.50
CA LYS A 35 0.55 13.43 6.67
C LYS A 35 0.36 14.56 7.68
N THR A 36 0.31 15.82 7.23
CA THR A 36 0.21 16.98 8.13
C THR A 36 -1.14 17.08 8.83
N ASN A 37 -2.20 16.51 8.25
CA ASN A 37 -3.56 16.61 8.79
C ASN A 37 -4.01 15.33 9.52
N ASN A 38 -3.17 14.29 9.60
CA ASN A 38 -3.50 13.03 10.25
C ASN A 38 -2.57 12.78 11.45
N ALA A 39 -3.15 12.44 12.61
CA ALA A 39 -2.41 12.11 13.81
C ALA A 39 -1.35 11.02 13.55
N PHE A 40 -1.65 10.04 12.69
CA PHE A 40 -0.78 8.92 12.32
C PHE A 40 0.00 9.16 11.01
N GLY A 41 0.12 10.42 10.57
CA GLY A 41 0.83 10.76 9.34
C GLY A 41 2.30 10.33 9.32
N THR A 42 2.93 10.17 10.48
CA THR A 42 4.31 9.66 10.62
C THR A 42 4.47 8.20 10.18
N PHE A 43 3.41 7.40 10.12
CA PHE A 43 3.46 6.03 9.60
C PHE A 43 3.58 5.94 8.07
N VAL A 44 3.40 7.05 7.35
CA VAL A 44 3.46 7.07 5.89
C VAL A 44 4.73 7.79 5.46
N HIS A 45 5.56 7.18 4.61
CA HIS A 45 6.71 7.89 4.03
C HIS A 45 6.27 8.78 2.85
N ALA A 46 6.80 10.01 2.79
CA ALA A 46 6.56 10.93 1.67
C ALA A 46 7.85 11.10 0.86
N TYR A 47 7.86 10.57 -0.35
CA TYR A 47 8.97 10.71 -1.28
C TYR A 47 9.00 12.12 -1.91
N PRO A 48 10.17 12.62 -2.33
CA PRO A 48 10.21 13.82 -3.15
C PRO A 48 9.55 13.55 -4.52
N GLN A 49 8.93 14.58 -5.11
CA GLN A 49 8.16 14.43 -6.36
C GLN A 49 8.95 13.76 -7.50
N ARG A 50 10.26 14.01 -7.59
CA ARG A 50 11.16 13.36 -8.58
C ARG A 50 11.18 11.83 -8.49
N ASP A 51 10.96 11.28 -7.30
CA ASP A 51 10.96 9.84 -7.06
C ASP A 51 9.57 9.26 -7.31
N TYR A 52 8.50 9.97 -6.92
CA TYR A 52 7.14 9.60 -7.32
C TYR A 52 6.95 9.54 -8.84
N ASN A 53 7.64 10.38 -9.61
CA ASN A 53 7.61 10.33 -11.07
C ASN A 53 8.14 9.01 -11.67
N LYS A 54 8.85 8.19 -10.86
CA LYS A 54 9.37 6.87 -11.24
C LYS A 54 8.51 5.72 -10.71
N MET A 55 7.39 6.03 -10.05
CA MET A 55 6.49 5.07 -9.43
C MET A 55 5.17 5.00 -10.22
N ARG A 56 4.44 3.90 -10.04
CA ARG A 56 3.03 3.82 -10.48
C ARG A 56 2.15 4.41 -9.39
N LEU A 57 1.35 5.41 -9.76
CA LEU A 57 0.62 6.26 -8.83
C LEU A 57 -0.88 6.07 -9.04
N SER A 58 -1.60 5.70 -7.99
CA SER A 58 -3.05 5.48 -8.02
C SER A 58 -3.72 6.35 -6.97
N LEU A 59 -4.61 7.23 -7.43
CA LEU A 59 -5.41 8.12 -6.57
C LEU A 59 -6.89 7.75 -6.66
N LEU A 60 -7.54 7.75 -5.50
CA LEU A 60 -8.97 7.65 -5.35
C LEU A 60 -9.50 9.01 -4.86
N ASN A 61 -10.46 9.56 -5.60
CA ASN A 61 -11.06 10.86 -5.35
C ASN A 61 -12.59 10.70 -5.30
N ASP A 62 -13.26 11.37 -4.35
CA ASP A 62 -14.73 11.36 -4.21
C ASP A 62 -15.46 12.31 -5.17
N GLY A 63 -14.72 12.99 -6.04
CA GLY A 63 -15.23 14.00 -6.96
C GLY A 63 -15.36 15.39 -6.33
N ALA A 64 -15.23 15.51 -5.00
CA ALA A 64 -15.13 16.77 -4.32
C ALA A 64 -13.67 17.27 -4.34
N LYS A 65 -13.48 18.60 -4.41
CA LYS A 65 -12.13 19.21 -4.50
C LYS A 65 -11.26 19.03 -3.24
N GLN A 66 -11.68 18.28 -2.23
CA GLN A 66 -11.16 18.47 -0.87
C GLN A 66 -10.46 17.27 -0.21
N GLY A 67 -10.48 16.07 -0.79
CA GLY A 67 -9.72 14.96 -0.22
C GLY A 67 -9.42 13.86 -1.23
N VAL A 68 -8.22 13.29 -1.17
CA VAL A 68 -7.84 12.12 -1.94
C VAL A 68 -7.29 11.03 -1.03
N ALA A 69 -7.49 9.79 -1.41
CA ALA A 69 -6.73 8.66 -0.91
C ALA A 69 -5.82 8.16 -2.03
N GLY A 70 -4.73 7.48 -1.72
CA GLY A 70 -3.79 7.05 -2.75
C GLY A 70 -2.79 6.02 -2.29
N VAL A 71 -2.10 5.46 -3.28
CA VAL A 71 -1.04 4.48 -3.13
C VAL A 71 -0.02 4.66 -4.26
N ALA A 72 1.24 4.35 -3.99
CA ALA A 72 2.30 4.30 -4.96
C ALA A 72 2.93 2.90 -5.00
N VAL A 73 3.39 2.47 -6.18
CA VAL A 73 4.12 1.21 -6.37
C VAL A 73 5.49 1.50 -6.97
N LYS A 74 6.53 1.03 -6.31
CA LYS A 74 7.94 1.23 -6.63
C LYS A 74 8.64 -0.13 -6.79
N LYS A 75 8.65 -0.67 -8.02
CA LYS A 75 9.30 -1.97 -8.33
C LYS A 75 8.82 -3.11 -7.40
N GLY A 76 7.51 -3.32 -7.30
CA GLY A 76 6.93 -4.31 -6.38
C GLY A 76 6.57 -3.74 -5.01
N ASP A 77 7.32 -2.75 -4.54
CA ASP A 77 7.11 -2.17 -3.21
C ASP A 77 5.88 -1.24 -3.19
N ILE A 78 4.88 -1.59 -2.38
CA ILE A 78 3.68 -0.78 -2.16
C ILE A 78 3.98 0.22 -1.06
N VAL A 79 4.13 1.47 -1.47
CA VAL A 79 4.53 2.56 -0.59
C VAL A 79 3.48 3.65 -0.54
N SER A 80 3.55 4.45 0.52
CA SER A 80 2.76 5.68 0.66
C SER A 80 1.25 5.44 0.52
N VAL A 81 0.70 4.38 1.12
CA VAL A 81 -0.75 4.20 1.24
C VAL A 81 -1.29 5.27 2.19
N PHE A 82 -2.19 6.13 1.72
CA PHE A 82 -2.70 7.22 2.54
C PHE A 82 -4.17 7.52 2.28
N LYS A 83 -4.80 8.16 3.26
CA LYS A 83 -6.12 8.77 3.15
C LYS A 83 -6.07 10.17 3.76
N HIS A 84 -6.39 11.19 2.95
CA HIS A 84 -6.57 12.54 3.49
C HIS A 84 -7.82 12.57 4.40
N PRO A 85 -7.79 13.26 5.56
CA PRO A 85 -8.93 13.28 6.50
C PRO A 85 -10.24 13.79 5.90
N ARG A 86 -10.17 14.71 4.93
CA ARG A 86 -11.33 15.22 4.18
C ARG A 86 -11.81 14.30 3.04
N CYS A 87 -11.19 13.13 2.84
CA CYS A 87 -11.67 12.14 1.89
C CYS A 87 -12.81 11.37 2.54
N GLU A 88 -14.02 11.50 2.01
CA GLU A 88 -15.22 10.90 2.60
C GLU A 88 -15.38 9.41 2.25
N ILE A 89 -14.58 8.90 1.32
CA ILE A 89 -14.62 7.49 0.93
C ILE A 89 -14.23 6.61 2.10
N ARG A 90 -15.10 5.65 2.44
CA ARG A 90 -14.87 4.63 3.47
C ARG A 90 -14.28 3.38 2.84
N GLY A 91 -13.48 2.63 3.59
CA GLY A 91 -12.87 1.38 3.12
C GLY A 91 -11.93 1.59 1.94
N VAL A 92 -11.12 2.65 1.95
CA VAL A 92 -10.25 3.02 0.82
C VAL A 92 -9.20 1.95 0.54
N GLU A 93 -8.76 1.24 1.57
CA GLU A 93 -7.88 0.08 1.49
C GLU A 93 -8.44 -1.00 0.56
N GLY A 94 -9.76 -1.21 0.59
CA GLY A 94 -10.50 -2.13 -0.29
C GLY A 94 -10.44 -1.78 -1.78
N ARG A 95 -10.03 -0.56 -2.11
CA ARG A 95 -9.89 -0.07 -3.49
C ARG A 95 -8.43 0.13 -3.86
N LEU A 96 -7.63 0.65 -2.93
CA LEU A 96 -6.22 0.99 -3.15
C LEU A 96 -5.34 -0.26 -3.21
N LEU A 97 -5.51 -1.23 -2.32
CA LEU A 97 -4.62 -2.41 -2.29
C LEU A 97 -4.83 -3.33 -3.50
N PRO A 98 -6.06 -3.67 -3.91
CA PRO A 98 -6.26 -4.39 -5.18
C PRO A 98 -5.69 -3.63 -6.39
N LYS A 99 -5.78 -2.29 -6.39
CA LYS A 99 -5.19 -1.48 -7.46
C LYS A 99 -3.66 -1.50 -7.42
N ALA A 100 -3.04 -1.46 -6.24
CA ALA A 100 -1.59 -1.56 -6.08
C ALA A 100 -1.07 -2.92 -6.58
N LEU A 101 -1.76 -4.02 -6.26
CA LEU A 101 -1.46 -5.35 -6.80
C LEU A 101 -1.54 -5.37 -8.34
N GLN A 102 -2.60 -4.80 -8.93
CA GLN A 102 -2.71 -4.66 -10.39
C GLN A 102 -1.60 -3.79 -11.00
N ASP A 103 -1.12 -2.80 -10.26
CA ASP A 103 0.00 -1.95 -10.66
C ASP A 103 1.36 -2.65 -10.49
N GLY A 104 1.38 -3.93 -10.10
CA GLY A 104 2.59 -4.74 -9.96
C GLY A 104 3.23 -4.62 -8.59
N GLY A 105 2.45 -4.26 -7.56
CA GLY A 105 2.85 -4.37 -6.17
C GLY A 105 2.78 -5.83 -5.70
N ASP A 106 3.78 -6.25 -4.93
CA ASP A 106 3.90 -7.61 -4.41
C ASP A 106 4.50 -7.66 -2.99
N HIS A 107 4.92 -6.52 -2.42
CA HIS A 107 5.39 -6.44 -1.05
C HIS A 107 5.20 -5.06 -0.44
N LEU A 108 5.32 -4.98 0.89
CA LEU A 108 5.31 -3.75 1.67
C LEU A 108 5.98 -3.98 3.03
N ASP A 109 6.36 -2.90 3.70
CA ASP A 109 6.68 -2.89 5.12
C ASP A 109 5.75 -1.94 5.89
N CYS A 110 5.46 -2.28 7.14
CA CYS A 110 4.60 -1.48 8.00
C CYS A 110 4.97 -1.62 9.47
N PHE A 111 4.60 -0.63 10.28
CA PHE A 111 4.73 -0.73 11.73
C PHE A 111 3.76 -1.78 12.29
N ASN A 112 4.24 -2.57 13.24
CA ASN A 112 3.44 -3.57 13.93
C ASN A 112 2.28 -2.90 14.71
N GLY A 113 1.21 -3.65 14.94
CA GLY A 113 -0.05 -3.18 15.49
C GLY A 113 -1.22 -3.62 14.60
N ILE A 114 -2.08 -2.69 14.20
CA ILE A 114 -3.26 -3.04 13.38
C ILE A 114 -2.94 -3.23 11.88
N LEU A 115 -1.82 -2.69 11.40
CA LEU A 115 -1.51 -2.65 9.97
C LEU A 115 -1.23 -4.03 9.36
N PRO A 116 -0.45 -4.92 10.00
CA PRO A 116 -0.21 -6.25 9.43
C PRO A 116 -1.50 -7.05 9.23
N ALA A 117 -2.41 -7.02 10.21
CA ALA A 117 -3.72 -7.67 10.08
C ALA A 117 -4.57 -7.05 8.97
N MET A 118 -4.54 -5.70 8.83
CA MET A 118 -5.23 -5.02 7.74
C MET A 118 -4.71 -5.49 6.38
N TYR A 119 -3.39 -5.51 6.16
CA TYR A 119 -2.79 -5.98 4.91
C TYR A 119 -3.02 -7.48 4.66
N ALA A 120 -3.09 -8.29 5.71
CA ALA A 120 -3.38 -9.72 5.59
C ALA A 120 -4.75 -10.03 4.99
N ASN A 121 -5.76 -9.16 5.20
CA ASN A 121 -7.06 -9.27 4.51
C ASN A 121 -6.92 -9.22 2.98
N PHE A 122 -5.82 -8.68 2.46
CA PHE A 122 -5.52 -8.57 1.04
C PHE A 122 -4.49 -9.60 0.56
N GLY A 123 -4.18 -10.61 1.38
CA GLY A 123 -3.27 -11.70 1.01
C GLY A 123 -1.79 -11.40 1.26
N PHE A 124 -1.46 -10.37 2.04
CA PHE A 124 -0.08 -10.14 2.48
C PHE A 124 0.25 -10.99 3.72
N GLU A 125 1.41 -11.61 3.71
CA GLU A 125 1.89 -12.42 4.83
C GLU A 125 3.15 -11.81 5.44
N PRO A 126 3.27 -11.76 6.78
CA PRO A 126 4.51 -11.33 7.42
C PRO A 126 5.61 -12.37 7.18
N VAL A 127 6.78 -11.91 6.75
CA VAL A 127 7.91 -12.76 6.32
C VAL A 127 9.23 -12.42 7.00
N ALA A 128 9.39 -11.17 7.46
CA ALA A 128 10.53 -10.74 8.25
C ALA A 128 10.11 -9.61 9.21
N LYS A 129 10.89 -9.41 10.28
CA LYS A 129 10.71 -8.28 11.20
C LYS A 129 12.04 -7.72 11.66
N ILE A 130 12.05 -6.42 11.94
CA ILE A 130 13.18 -5.75 12.61
C ILE A 130 12.67 -4.92 13.78
N ARG A 131 13.53 -4.70 14.76
CA ARG A 131 13.24 -3.80 15.87
C ARG A 131 13.15 -2.36 15.37
N PHE A 132 12.28 -1.58 15.99
CA PHE A 132 12.26 -0.14 15.82
C PHE A 132 13.64 0.45 16.13
N ASN A 133 14.16 1.30 15.23
CA ASN A 133 15.37 2.08 15.48
C ASN A 133 15.02 3.56 15.55
N GLY A 134 15.22 4.16 16.73
CA GLY A 134 14.95 5.57 17.00
C GLY A 134 15.75 6.54 16.12
N ASP A 135 16.94 6.15 15.66
CA ASP A 135 17.77 6.98 14.78
C ASP A 135 17.13 7.18 13.40
N PHE A 136 16.23 6.27 13.01
CA PHE A 136 15.46 6.32 11.76
C PHE A 136 13.99 6.70 12.01
N ALA A 137 13.63 7.11 13.23
CA ALA A 137 12.28 7.54 13.53
C ALA A 137 11.90 8.75 12.65
N PRO A 138 10.69 8.75 12.04
CA PRO A 138 10.21 9.90 11.30
C PRO A 138 10.20 11.18 12.14
N ILE A 139 10.53 12.32 11.54
CA ILE A 139 10.42 13.62 12.19
C ILE A 139 9.00 13.80 12.74
N GLY A 140 8.90 14.14 14.03
CA GLY A 140 7.61 14.29 14.73
C GLY A 140 7.01 12.99 15.27
N TRP A 141 7.77 11.89 15.33
CA TRP A 141 7.32 10.64 15.93
C TRP A 141 6.84 10.84 17.38
N ASN A 142 5.63 10.37 17.68
CA ASN A 142 5.07 10.49 19.02
C ASN A 142 5.33 9.21 19.82
N HIS A 143 6.46 9.15 20.54
CA HIS A 143 6.83 7.98 21.34
C HIS A 143 5.81 7.62 22.43
N GLN A 144 5.11 8.60 23.00
CA GLN A 144 4.11 8.34 24.04
C GLN A 144 2.88 7.62 23.48
N ARG A 145 2.45 8.01 22.28
CA ARG A 145 1.27 7.44 21.62
C ARG A 145 1.59 6.18 20.82
N ASP A 146 2.66 6.22 20.04
CA ASP A 146 3.01 5.20 19.04
C ASP A 146 4.02 4.17 19.56
N GLY A 147 4.73 4.48 20.66
CA GLY A 147 5.75 3.59 21.21
C GLY A 147 6.96 3.40 20.29
N THR A 148 7.44 2.16 20.23
CA THR A 148 8.58 1.71 19.40
C THR A 148 8.23 0.39 18.69
N PRO A 149 7.21 0.40 17.81
CA PRO A 149 6.69 -0.82 17.21
C PRO A 149 7.69 -1.39 16.21
N ASP A 150 7.83 -2.71 16.20
CA ASP A 150 8.62 -3.42 15.20
C ASP A 150 8.18 -3.05 13.78
N ILE A 151 9.09 -3.14 12.82
CA ILE A 151 8.78 -2.99 11.40
C ILE A 151 8.63 -4.40 10.82
N ILE A 152 7.45 -4.66 10.25
CA ILE A 152 7.04 -5.95 9.70
C ILE A 152 7.09 -5.86 8.18
N PHE A 153 7.89 -6.74 7.58
CA PHE A 153 7.97 -6.89 6.14
C PHE A 153 6.99 -7.97 5.71
N MET A 154 6.16 -7.66 4.72
CA MET A 154 5.12 -8.56 4.23
C MET A 154 5.28 -8.82 2.74
N ALA A 155 4.98 -10.05 2.31
CA ALA A 155 4.98 -10.46 0.91
C ALA A 155 3.57 -10.87 0.50
N TYR A 156 3.17 -10.53 -0.72
CA TYR A 156 1.88 -10.92 -1.29
C TYR A 156 1.88 -12.40 -1.67
N ASN A 157 0.84 -13.11 -1.22
CA ASN A 157 0.54 -14.47 -1.61
C ASN A 157 -0.92 -14.57 -2.06
N LYS A 158 -1.12 -14.78 -3.37
CA LYS A 158 -2.47 -14.95 -3.97
C LYS A 158 -3.26 -16.11 -3.36
N ASN A 159 -2.56 -17.09 -2.80
CA ASN A 159 -3.12 -18.27 -2.16
C ASN A 159 -3.11 -18.16 -0.62
N SER A 160 -2.89 -16.97 -0.07
CA SER A 160 -2.81 -16.79 1.38
C SER A 160 -4.10 -17.24 2.05
N GLU A 161 -3.96 -18.07 3.08
CA GLU A 161 -5.09 -18.54 3.89
C GLU A 161 -5.76 -17.40 4.67
N PHE A 162 -5.04 -16.31 4.93
CA PHE A 162 -5.58 -15.14 5.62
C PHE A 162 -6.64 -14.40 4.81
N ALA A 163 -6.54 -14.39 3.47
CA ALA A 163 -7.49 -13.69 2.61
C ALA A 163 -8.91 -14.28 2.65
N ARG A 164 -9.09 -15.47 3.26
CA ARG A 164 -10.36 -16.20 3.34
C ARG A 164 -10.92 -16.32 4.76
N ALA A 165 -10.20 -15.81 5.76
CA ALA A 165 -10.58 -15.91 7.17
C ALA A 165 -11.36 -14.67 7.66
N ASP A 166 -12.05 -14.77 8.79
CA ASP A 166 -12.65 -13.60 9.45
C ASP A 166 -11.58 -12.71 10.12
N SER A 167 -11.89 -11.42 10.29
CA SER A 167 -10.92 -10.42 10.76
C SER A 167 -10.36 -10.68 12.16
N LYS A 168 -11.14 -11.32 13.06
CA LYS A 168 -10.66 -11.63 14.41
C LYS A 168 -9.61 -12.74 14.33
N THR A 169 -9.93 -13.80 13.58
CA THR A 169 -9.04 -14.92 13.33
C THR A 169 -7.75 -14.47 12.63
N ILE A 170 -7.84 -13.57 11.65
CA ILE A 170 -6.67 -12.99 10.98
C ILE A 170 -5.77 -12.29 11.99
N SER A 171 -6.32 -11.45 12.87
CA SER A 171 -5.54 -10.70 13.85
C SER A 171 -4.75 -11.62 14.78
N GLU A 172 -5.38 -12.65 15.31
CA GLU A 172 -4.75 -13.64 16.20
C GLU A 172 -3.65 -14.45 15.48
N GLN A 173 -3.92 -14.91 14.26
CA GLN A 173 -2.96 -15.71 13.50
C GLN A 173 -1.77 -14.88 13.00
N ILE A 174 -2.00 -13.64 12.59
CA ILE A 174 -0.94 -12.73 12.15
C ILE A 174 -0.01 -12.42 13.31
N GLU A 175 -0.54 -12.16 14.50
CA GLU A 175 0.33 -11.86 15.64
C GLU A 175 1.12 -13.08 16.11
N LYS A 176 0.51 -14.27 16.06
CA LYS A 176 1.23 -15.52 16.28
C LYS A 176 2.37 -15.70 15.26
N LYS A 177 2.13 -15.41 13.98
CA LYS A 177 3.13 -15.53 12.91
C LYS A 177 4.26 -14.52 13.10
N ILE A 178 3.94 -13.25 13.40
CA ILE A 178 4.94 -12.20 13.68
C ILE A 178 5.80 -12.57 14.90
N THR A 179 5.17 -13.06 15.97
CA THR A 179 5.89 -13.48 17.19
C THR A 179 6.89 -14.59 16.89
N ALA A 180 6.51 -15.56 16.05
CA ALA A 180 7.36 -16.69 15.66
C ALA A 180 8.49 -16.33 14.68
N LEU A 181 8.47 -15.15 14.05
CA LEU A 181 9.59 -14.71 13.21
C LEU A 181 10.82 -14.40 14.07
N GLU A 182 11.99 -14.80 13.60
CA GLU A 182 13.25 -14.30 14.13
C GLU A 182 13.46 -12.84 13.71
N TYR A 183 14.17 -12.07 14.52
CA TYR A 183 14.54 -10.72 14.14
C TYR A 183 15.64 -10.74 13.09
N SER A 184 15.45 -10.03 11.98
CA SER A 184 16.51 -9.78 11.01
C SER A 184 17.54 -8.81 11.57
N ASN A 185 18.77 -8.89 11.07
CA ASN A 185 19.88 -8.10 11.60
C ASN A 185 19.74 -6.60 11.31
N ASN A 186 19.21 -6.29 10.13
CA ASN A 186 19.02 -4.92 9.65
C ASN A 186 17.93 -4.89 8.55
N TYR A 187 17.64 -3.70 8.05
CA TYR A 187 16.62 -3.46 7.03
C TYR A 187 16.91 -4.21 5.72
N ASP A 188 18.18 -4.24 5.27
CA ASP A 188 18.56 -4.91 4.03
C ASP A 188 18.40 -6.44 4.12
N ASP A 189 18.74 -7.03 5.26
CA ASP A 189 18.54 -8.45 5.57
C ASP A 189 17.05 -8.82 5.50
N ALA A 190 16.19 -8.01 6.13
CA ALA A 190 14.74 -8.21 6.09
C ALA A 190 14.18 -8.07 4.66
N GLN A 191 14.64 -7.09 3.87
CA GLN A 191 14.28 -6.96 2.46
C GLN A 191 14.72 -8.16 1.62
N ASN A 192 15.88 -8.74 1.92
CA ASN A 192 16.36 -9.92 1.20
C ASN A 192 15.52 -11.16 1.50
N ILE A 193 15.11 -11.36 2.77
CA ILE A 193 14.16 -12.41 3.14
C ILE A 193 12.82 -12.21 2.42
N GLN A 194 12.31 -10.97 2.42
CA GLN A 194 11.07 -10.63 1.74
C GLN A 194 11.12 -10.92 0.24
N LYS A 195 12.19 -10.50 -0.45
CA LYS A 195 12.38 -10.77 -1.90
C LYS A 195 12.46 -12.26 -2.21
N LYS A 196 13.20 -13.04 -1.41
CA LYS A 196 13.25 -14.50 -1.55
C LYS A 196 11.85 -15.10 -1.43
N LYS A 197 11.06 -14.63 -0.45
CA LYS A 197 9.71 -15.15 -0.27
C LYS A 197 8.77 -14.83 -1.42
N ILE A 198 8.88 -13.64 -2.02
CA ILE A 198 8.13 -13.27 -3.24
C ILE A 198 8.48 -14.22 -4.40
N GLN A 199 9.76 -14.59 -4.55
CA GLN A 199 10.19 -15.51 -5.60
C GLN A 199 9.59 -16.91 -5.38
N GLU A 200 9.71 -17.45 -4.16
CA GLU A 200 9.15 -18.77 -3.80
C GLU A 200 7.63 -18.88 -4.03
N VAL A 201 6.88 -17.79 -3.85
CA VAL A 201 5.42 -17.78 -4.00
C VAL A 201 4.97 -17.67 -5.46
N ASN A 202 5.85 -17.16 -6.35
CA ASN A 202 5.56 -16.95 -7.76
C ASN A 202 6.04 -18.10 -8.66
N GLU A 203 6.85 -19.02 -8.13
CA GLU A 203 7.21 -20.30 -8.75
C GLU A 203 6.08 -21.33 -8.61
#